data_AF-E3TAW2-F1
#
_entry.id   AF-E3TAW2-F1
#
_cell.length_a   1.000
_cell.length_b   1.000
_cell.length_c   1.000
_cell.angle_alpha   90.00
_cell.angle_beta   90.00
_cell.angle_gamma   90.00
#
_symmetry.space_group_name_H-M   'P 1'
#
loop_
_entity.id
_entity.type
_entity.pdbx_description
1 polymer ?
#
loop_
_entity_poly.entity_id
_entity_poly.type
_entity_poly.pdbx_seq_one_letter_code
_entity_poly.pdbx_strand_id
1 'polypeptide(L)'
;IVELYEGELVTSDLNELHRKVIYRNNTLIEFLSGSEFTPEGLIVCQKRPIQEAVDAPIDNGIRGQPIKDINNRPYKSFSEVIEGKEGRFRENLLGKRVDYFGRLVIVVGPSLSLHQCGLPREMSIELFQAFVIRHLIGRHLAHNLRAAKAMIKKKEPVIWEILQEVMHGHPVLLNRAPTLHRLGIQAFQPILIEGRAVRLHPLVCGGFNADFDGDQMAVHVPLSLEAQIEARFLMFSHTNLLSP
;
A
#
# COMPACT_ATOMS: atom_id res chain seq x y z
N ILE A 1 -21.35 5.03 -1.85
CA ILE A 1 -22.16 3.82 -2.12
C ILE A 1 -21.53 3.17 -3.34
N VAL A 2 -21.23 1.89 -3.26
CA VAL A 2 -20.65 1.12 -4.37
C VAL A 2 -21.55 -0.08 -4.62
N GLU A 3 -21.90 -0.31 -5.88
CA GLU A 3 -22.64 -1.51 -6.29
C GLU A 3 -21.65 -2.63 -6.60
N LEU A 4 -21.89 -3.79 -5.99
CA LEU A 4 -21.12 -5.00 -6.25
C LEU A 4 -21.68 -5.75 -7.47
N TYR A 5 -20.88 -6.69 -8.00
CA TYR A 5 -21.22 -7.45 -9.21
C TYR A 5 -22.55 -8.21 -9.15
N GLU A 6 -23.09 -8.46 -7.96
CA GLU A 6 -24.37 -9.18 -7.73
C GLU A 6 -25.55 -8.23 -7.47
N GLY A 7 -25.40 -6.92 -7.66
CA GLY A 7 -26.43 -5.91 -7.38
C GLY A 7 -26.56 -5.55 -5.90
N GLU A 8 -25.72 -6.12 -5.03
CA GLU A 8 -25.62 -5.71 -3.63
C GLU A 8 -25.00 -4.31 -3.52
N LEU A 9 -25.66 -3.43 -2.79
CA LEU A 9 -25.17 -2.08 -2.52
C LEU A 9 -24.41 -2.07 -1.19
N VAL A 10 -23.13 -1.69 -1.24
CA VAL A 10 -22.32 -1.46 -0.05
C VAL A 10 -22.27 0.04 0.25
N THR A 11 -22.72 0.41 1.45
CA THR A 11 -22.68 1.77 1.98
C THR A 11 -21.60 1.88 3.05
N SER A 12 -21.03 3.08 3.23
CA SER A 12 -20.13 3.35 4.35
C SER A 12 -20.95 3.53 5.63
N ASP A 13 -20.39 3.12 6.77
CA ASP A 13 -20.98 3.31 8.10
C ASP A 13 -21.41 4.77 8.35
N LEU A 14 -20.60 5.73 7.88
CA LEU A 14 -20.91 7.16 7.96
C LEU A 14 -22.23 7.53 7.24
N ASN A 15 -22.59 6.86 6.15
CA ASN A 15 -23.85 7.13 5.46
C ASN A 15 -25.04 6.72 6.32
N GLU A 16 -24.96 5.59 7.03
CA GLU A 16 -26.03 5.16 7.94
C GLU A 16 -26.15 6.09 9.15
N LEU A 17 -25.02 6.56 9.69
CA LEU A 17 -25.00 7.55 10.76
C LEU A 17 -25.61 8.89 10.31
N HIS A 18 -25.22 9.39 9.14
CA HIS A 18 -25.81 10.62 8.56
C HIS A 18 -27.30 10.46 8.22
N ARG A 19 -27.71 9.30 7.71
CA ARG A 19 -29.12 9.00 7.43
C ARG A 19 -29.96 9.10 8.71
N LYS A 20 -29.46 8.60 9.85
CA LYS A 20 -30.13 8.73 11.15
C LYS A 20 -30.25 10.19 11.60
N VAL A 21 -29.21 11.00 11.42
CA VAL A 21 -29.27 12.45 11.70
C VAL A 21 -30.35 13.13 10.87
N ILE A 22 -30.34 12.92 9.55
CA ILE A 22 -31.32 13.52 8.63
C ILE A 22 -32.74 13.10 9.00
N TYR A 23 -32.95 11.81 9.25
CA TYR A 23 -34.25 11.28 9.65
C TYR A 23 -34.76 11.95 10.93
N ARG A 24 -33.95 11.99 11.99
CA ARG A 24 -34.34 12.60 13.28
C ARG A 24 -34.60 14.11 13.15
N ASN A 25 -33.79 14.81 12.37
CA ASN A 25 -33.97 16.23 12.11
C ASN A 25 -35.30 16.51 11.37
N ASN A 26 -35.60 15.74 10.33
CA ASN A 26 -36.86 15.90 9.58
C ASN A 26 -38.07 15.58 10.46
N THR A 27 -38.00 14.54 11.29
CA THR A 27 -39.05 14.23 12.27
C THR A 27 -39.28 15.39 13.25
N LEU A 28 -38.22 16.06 13.72
CA LEU A 28 -38.38 17.23 14.59
C LEU A 28 -39.01 18.41 13.84
N ILE A 29 -38.61 18.67 12.60
CA ILE A 29 -39.20 19.74 11.78
C ILE A 29 -40.70 19.50 11.58
N GLU A 30 -41.09 18.28 11.23
CA GLU A 30 -42.50 17.89 11.08
C GLU A 30 -43.28 18.06 12.40
N PHE A 31 -42.69 17.63 13.52
CA PHE A 31 -43.28 17.78 14.85
C PHE A 31 -43.52 19.24 15.24
N LEU A 32 -42.56 20.13 14.96
CA LEU A 32 -42.69 21.57 15.23
C LEU A 32 -43.69 22.25 14.29
N SER A 33 -43.80 21.78 13.05
CA SER A 33 -44.74 22.33 12.06
C SER A 33 -46.19 21.93 12.34
N GLY A 34 -46.40 20.78 13.00
CA GLY A 34 -47.73 20.22 13.27
C GLY A 34 -48.39 20.70 14.58
N SER A 35 -47.74 21.54 15.39
CA SER A 35 -48.23 21.93 16.72
C SER A 35 -48.04 23.43 16.98
N GLU A 36 -49.14 24.18 17.04
CA GLU A 36 -49.12 25.62 17.39
C GLU A 36 -48.78 25.87 18.88
N PHE A 37 -49.04 24.90 19.75
CA PHE A 37 -48.79 24.98 21.19
C PHE A 37 -48.09 23.70 21.68
N THR A 38 -46.78 23.62 21.45
CA THR A 38 -45.97 22.55 22.02
C THR A 38 -45.32 22.99 23.34
N PRO A 39 -45.55 22.27 24.46
CA PRO A 39 -44.84 22.52 25.71
C PRO A 39 -43.32 22.45 25.54
N GLU A 40 -42.60 23.41 26.13
CA GLU A 40 -41.14 23.52 26.01
C GLU A 40 -40.41 22.26 26.48
N GLY A 41 -40.92 21.61 27.55
CA GLY A 41 -40.37 20.34 28.03
C GLY A 41 -40.43 19.21 26.99
N LEU A 42 -41.48 19.14 26.17
CA LEU A 42 -41.60 18.15 25.11
C LEU A 42 -40.63 18.45 23.95
N ILE A 43 -40.39 19.72 23.65
CA ILE A 43 -39.38 20.13 22.65
C ILE A 43 -37.98 19.69 23.11
N VAL A 44 -37.63 19.88 24.39
CA VAL A 44 -36.34 19.43 24.95
C VAL A 44 -36.20 17.91 24.85
N CYS A 45 -37.26 17.16 25.15
CA CYS A 45 -37.27 15.70 24.99
C CYS A 45 -37.03 15.26 23.54
N GLN A 46 -37.58 15.98 22.54
CA GLN A 46 -37.38 15.66 21.12
C GLN A 46 -36.01 16.11 20.57
N LYS A 47 -35.37 17.10 21.20
CA LYS A 47 -33.99 17.51 20.84
C LYS A 47 -32.93 16.49 21.26
N ARG A 48 -33.14 15.76 22.37
CA ARG A 48 -32.16 14.77 22.87
C ARG A 48 -31.81 13.67 21.85
N PRO A 49 -32.77 12.99 21.19
CA PRO A 49 -32.46 11.99 20.15
C PRO A 49 -31.69 12.54 18.96
N ILE A 50 -31.86 13.82 18.61
CA ILE A 50 -31.07 14.46 17.56
C ILE A 50 -29.64 14.68 18.03
N GLN A 51 -29.44 15.15 19.26
CA GLN A 51 -28.10 15.29 19.82
C GLN A 51 -27.37 13.95 19.83
N GLU A 52 -28.01 12.88 20.30
CA GLU A 52 -27.44 11.52 20.28
C GLU A 52 -27.13 11.04 18.84
N ALA A 53 -28.00 11.36 17.88
CA ALA A 53 -27.76 11.04 16.47
C ALA A 53 -26.60 11.84 15.88
N VAL A 54 -26.34 13.07 16.33
CA VAL A 54 -25.22 13.94 15.89
C VAL A 54 -23.91 13.55 16.57
N ASP A 55 -23.96 13.10 17.82
CA ASP A 55 -22.79 12.62 18.56
C ASP A 55 -22.19 11.38 17.88
N ALA A 56 -23.04 10.47 17.37
CA ALA A 56 -22.59 9.19 16.80
C ALA A 56 -21.68 9.29 15.54
N PRO A 57 -21.95 10.14 14.52
CA PRO A 57 -21.01 10.39 13.43
C PRO A 57 -19.64 10.87 13.91
N ILE A 58 -19.59 11.70 14.96
CA ILE A 58 -18.35 12.28 15.47
C ILE A 58 -17.58 11.22 16.27
N ASP A 59 -18.21 10.65 17.28
CA ASP A 59 -17.66 9.61 18.13
C ASP A 59 -18.76 8.66 18.63
N ASN A 60 -18.85 7.50 17.98
CA ASN A 60 -19.89 6.50 18.22
C ASN A 60 -19.59 5.71 19.50
N GLY A 61 -20.04 6.24 20.63
CA GLY A 61 -19.84 5.61 21.95
C GLY A 61 -19.50 6.60 23.05
N ILE A 62 -19.27 7.87 22.71
CA ILE A 62 -18.89 8.92 23.67
C ILE A 62 -19.92 9.11 24.80
N ARG A 63 -21.21 8.86 24.52
CA ARG A 63 -22.32 9.07 25.46
C ARG A 63 -23.26 7.87 25.59
N GLY A 64 -22.69 6.67 25.68
CA GLY A 64 -23.43 5.46 26.04
C GLY A 64 -23.20 4.30 25.09
N GLN A 65 -24.25 3.53 24.80
CA GLN A 65 -24.13 2.38 23.91
C GLN A 65 -23.95 2.84 22.46
N PRO A 66 -22.95 2.32 21.73
CA PRO A 66 -22.72 2.69 20.35
C PRO A 66 -23.89 2.25 19.48
N ILE A 67 -24.17 3.01 18.43
CA ILE A 67 -25.11 2.63 17.40
C ILE A 67 -24.52 1.47 16.61
N LYS A 68 -25.29 0.39 16.51
CA LYS A 68 -24.88 -0.84 15.84
C LYS A 68 -25.72 -1.13 14.60
N ASP A 69 -25.15 -1.94 13.74
CA ASP A 69 -25.76 -2.51 12.55
C ASP A 69 -26.61 -3.76 12.87
N ILE A 70 -27.31 -4.29 11.86
CA ILE A 70 -28.13 -5.51 11.94
C ILE A 70 -27.32 -6.69 12.51
N ASN A 71 -26.04 -6.78 12.16
CA ASN A 71 -25.11 -7.81 12.64
C ASN A 71 -24.51 -7.50 14.02
N ASN A 72 -25.07 -6.56 14.78
CA ASN A 72 -24.60 -6.13 16.11
C ASN A 72 -23.15 -5.58 16.10
N ARG A 73 -22.64 -5.16 14.93
CA ARG A 73 -21.35 -4.48 14.75
C ARG A 73 -21.54 -2.98 14.98
N PRO A 74 -20.72 -2.30 15.80
CA PRO A 74 -20.78 -0.85 15.91
C PRO A 74 -20.38 -0.18 14.59
N TYR A 75 -21.10 0.88 14.20
CA TYR A 75 -20.73 1.69 13.04
C TYR A 75 -19.46 2.49 13.34
N LYS A 76 -18.53 2.55 12.37
CA LYS A 76 -17.32 3.37 12.49
C LYS A 76 -17.65 4.87 12.38
N SER A 77 -17.24 5.64 13.38
CA SER A 77 -17.37 7.10 13.45
C SER A 77 -16.18 7.82 12.78
N PHE A 78 -16.23 9.14 12.65
CA PHE A 78 -15.11 9.94 12.15
C PHE A 78 -13.85 9.80 13.02
N SER A 79 -14.01 9.79 14.34
CA SER A 79 -12.89 9.61 15.27
C SER A 79 -12.21 8.26 15.04
N GLU A 80 -12.98 7.18 14.90
CA GLU A 80 -12.45 5.84 14.60
C GLU A 80 -11.81 5.70 13.22
N VAL A 81 -12.29 6.46 12.22
CA VAL A 81 -11.65 6.49 10.90
C VAL A 81 -10.26 7.12 11.00
N ILE A 82 -10.06 8.07 11.91
CA ILE A 82 -8.81 8.80 12.06
C ILE A 82 -7.83 8.05 12.98
N GLU A 83 -8.33 7.55 14.11
CA GLU A 83 -7.55 6.94 15.18
C GLU A 83 -7.33 5.43 15.02
N GLY A 84 -6.45 4.87 15.85
CA GLY A 84 -6.18 3.43 15.87
C GLY A 84 -5.23 2.96 14.77
N LYS A 85 -4.95 1.64 14.78
CA LYS A 85 -3.98 1.01 13.85
C LYS A 85 -4.47 1.00 12.40
N GLU A 86 -5.78 0.80 12.21
CA GLU A 86 -6.48 0.87 10.92
C GLU A 86 -6.94 2.30 10.57
N GLY A 87 -6.56 3.29 11.40
CA GLY A 87 -6.90 4.68 11.18
C GLY A 87 -6.12 5.30 10.02
N ARG A 88 -6.67 6.37 9.45
CA ARG A 88 -6.08 7.07 8.29
C ARG A 88 -4.62 7.47 8.52
N PHE A 89 -4.26 7.95 9.71
CA PHE A 89 -2.90 8.40 10.00
C PHE A 89 -1.88 7.25 9.90
N ARG A 90 -2.15 6.12 10.57
CA ARG A 90 -1.19 5.02 10.66
C ARG A 90 -1.16 4.17 9.40
N GLU A 91 -2.32 3.85 8.85
CA GLU A 91 -2.41 2.91 7.72
C GLU A 91 -2.26 3.59 6.35
N ASN A 92 -2.71 4.85 6.20
CA ASN A 92 -2.75 5.51 4.89
C ASN A 92 -1.78 6.68 4.72
N LEU A 93 -1.36 7.34 5.79
CA LEU A 93 -0.41 8.47 5.70
C LEU A 93 1.03 7.99 5.93
N LEU A 94 1.30 7.29 7.04
CA LEU A 94 2.63 6.79 7.37
C LEU A 94 3.03 5.55 6.56
N GLY A 95 2.08 4.68 6.27
CA GLY A 95 2.23 3.54 5.36
C GLY A 95 1.41 3.75 4.10
N LYS A 96 1.93 3.37 2.94
CA LYS A 96 1.18 3.34 1.68
C LYS A 96 1.58 2.11 0.87
N ARG A 97 0.64 1.61 0.08
CA ARG A 97 0.98 0.71 -1.02
C ARG A 97 1.68 1.52 -2.10
N VAL A 98 2.72 0.95 -2.69
CA VAL A 98 3.60 1.62 -3.65
C VAL A 98 3.66 0.81 -4.95
N ASP A 99 3.78 1.51 -6.07
CA ASP A 99 4.06 0.91 -7.37
C ASP A 99 5.56 0.56 -7.49
N TYR A 100 5.96 -0.07 -8.61
CA TYR A 100 7.34 -0.49 -8.88
C TYR A 100 7.94 -1.34 -7.75
N PHE A 101 7.11 -2.25 -7.25
CA PHE A 101 7.39 -3.11 -6.12
C PHE A 101 7.05 -4.57 -6.45
N GLY A 102 7.78 -5.52 -5.87
CA GLY A 102 7.44 -6.94 -5.90
C GLY A 102 7.90 -7.68 -4.65
N ARG A 103 7.32 -8.85 -4.38
CA ARG A 103 7.72 -9.72 -3.26
C ARG A 103 7.90 -11.14 -3.75
N LEU A 104 9.02 -11.77 -3.38
CA LEU A 104 9.32 -13.16 -3.67
C LEU A 104 10.08 -13.82 -2.52
N VAL A 105 10.06 -15.15 -2.52
CA VAL A 105 10.87 -15.97 -1.60
C VAL A 105 12.35 -15.73 -1.86
N ILE A 106 13.15 -15.70 -0.80
CA ILE A 106 14.59 -15.58 -0.88
C ILE A 106 15.29 -16.94 -0.84
N VAL A 107 16.40 -17.04 -1.56
CA VAL A 107 17.30 -18.18 -1.56
C VAL A 107 18.74 -17.70 -1.44
N VAL A 108 19.63 -18.56 -0.95
CA VAL A 108 21.04 -18.21 -0.77
C VAL A 108 21.74 -18.00 -2.12
N GLY A 109 22.49 -16.90 -2.24
CA GLY A 109 23.31 -16.57 -3.41
C GLY A 109 24.79 -16.44 -3.04
N PRO A 110 25.52 -17.55 -2.81
CA PRO A 110 26.89 -17.50 -2.29
C PRO A 110 27.92 -16.99 -3.31
N SER A 111 27.59 -17.03 -4.61
CA SER A 111 28.46 -16.53 -5.68
C SER A 111 28.30 -15.03 -5.96
N LEU A 112 27.36 -14.36 -5.30
CA LEU A 112 27.13 -12.93 -5.47
C LEU A 112 28.23 -12.15 -4.73
N SER A 113 28.56 -10.96 -5.24
CA SER A 113 29.29 -10.00 -4.41
C SER A 113 28.38 -9.44 -3.32
N LEU A 114 28.95 -8.96 -2.21
CA LEU A 114 28.19 -8.41 -1.07
C LEU A 114 27.15 -7.35 -1.48
N HIS A 115 27.48 -6.56 -2.50
CA HIS A 115 26.68 -5.46 -3.03
C HIS A 115 25.69 -5.86 -4.15
N GLN A 116 25.57 -7.15 -4.44
CA GLN A 116 24.74 -7.66 -5.53
C GLN A 116 23.59 -8.50 -4.97
N CYS A 117 22.46 -8.50 -5.69
CA CYS A 117 21.36 -9.42 -5.46
C CYS A 117 20.90 -10.05 -6.78
N GLY A 118 20.43 -11.29 -6.76
CA GLY A 118 19.86 -11.91 -7.95
C GLY A 118 18.36 -11.64 -8.03
N LEU A 119 17.89 -11.03 -9.12
CA LEU A 119 16.47 -10.83 -9.40
C LEU A 119 15.98 -11.76 -10.52
N PRO A 120 14.87 -12.49 -10.29
CA PRO A 120 14.23 -13.29 -11.32
C PRO A 120 13.83 -12.48 -12.55
N ARG A 121 13.95 -13.12 -13.72
CA ARG A 121 13.56 -12.56 -15.02
C ARG A 121 12.14 -12.01 -15.07
N GLU A 122 11.17 -12.80 -14.59
CA GLU A 122 9.75 -12.43 -14.67
C GLU A 122 9.44 -11.20 -13.81
N MET A 123 9.96 -11.16 -12.59
CA MET A 123 9.84 -9.99 -11.72
C MET A 123 10.55 -8.76 -12.32
N SER A 124 11.76 -8.93 -12.85
CA SER A 124 12.55 -7.83 -13.38
C SER A 124 11.89 -7.17 -14.58
N ILE A 125 11.25 -7.94 -15.48
CA ILE A 125 10.48 -7.39 -16.60
C ILE A 125 9.34 -6.49 -16.10
N GLU A 126 8.57 -6.93 -15.11
CA GLU A 126 7.44 -6.15 -14.60
C GLU A 126 7.90 -4.89 -13.89
N LEU A 127 8.92 -5.00 -13.02
CA LEU A 127 9.47 -3.86 -12.28
C LEU A 127 10.09 -2.80 -13.20
N PHE A 128 10.79 -3.22 -14.25
CA PHE A 128 11.50 -2.32 -15.16
C PHE A 128 10.78 -2.08 -16.48
N GLN A 129 9.51 -2.48 -16.61
CA GLN A 129 8.77 -2.49 -17.87
C GLN A 129 8.81 -1.14 -18.60
N ALA A 130 8.59 -0.03 -17.86
CA ALA A 130 8.61 1.31 -18.43
C ALA A 130 9.98 1.69 -19.01
N PHE A 131 11.07 1.31 -18.35
CA PHE A 131 12.43 1.58 -18.79
C PHE A 131 12.81 0.75 -20.02
N VAL A 132 12.39 -0.51 -20.06
CA VAL A 132 12.57 -1.40 -21.22
C VAL A 132 11.81 -0.87 -22.43
N ILE A 133 10.56 -0.45 -22.27
CA ILE A 133 9.76 0.18 -23.33
C ILE A 133 10.46 1.43 -23.88
N ARG A 134 10.97 2.29 -22.99
CA ARG A 134 11.69 3.50 -23.40
C ARG A 134 12.93 3.17 -24.23
N HIS A 135 13.70 2.14 -23.85
CA HIS A 135 14.88 1.71 -24.60
C HIS A 135 14.52 1.11 -25.96
N LEU A 136 13.46 0.29 -26.03
CA LEU A 136 12.99 -0.30 -27.29
C LEU A 136 12.59 0.76 -28.32
N ILE A 137 11.87 1.79 -27.88
CA ILE A 137 11.45 2.89 -28.75
C ILE A 137 12.64 3.78 -29.10
N GLY A 138 13.49 4.11 -28.12
CA GLY A 138 14.67 4.95 -28.32
C GLY A 138 15.72 4.36 -29.27
N ARG A 139 15.77 3.02 -29.38
CA ARG A 139 16.64 2.29 -30.33
C ARG A 139 15.97 1.95 -31.66
N HIS A 140 14.74 2.41 -31.88
CA HIS A 140 13.94 2.06 -33.06
C HIS A 140 13.69 0.56 -33.25
N LEU A 141 13.80 -0.25 -32.19
CA LEU A 141 13.43 -1.67 -32.20
C LEU A 141 11.91 -1.86 -32.14
N ALA A 142 11.20 -0.92 -31.52
CA ALA A 142 9.75 -0.85 -31.51
C ALA A 142 9.27 0.51 -32.03
N HIS A 143 8.31 0.50 -32.95
CA HIS A 143 7.75 1.73 -33.53
C HIS A 143 6.87 2.52 -32.53
N ASN A 144 6.19 1.83 -31.62
CA ASN A 144 5.28 2.47 -30.66
C ASN A 144 5.13 1.66 -29.37
N LEU A 145 4.44 2.25 -28.39
CA LEU A 145 4.17 1.63 -27.09
C LEU A 145 3.48 0.26 -27.19
N ARG A 146 2.54 0.10 -28.13
CA ARG A 146 1.80 -1.16 -28.30
C ARG A 146 2.70 -2.26 -28.84
N ALA A 147 3.55 -1.95 -29.82
CA ALA A 147 4.54 -2.86 -30.38
C ALA A 147 5.55 -3.29 -29.30
N ALA A 148 6.08 -2.33 -28.51
CA ALA A 148 7.00 -2.63 -27.42
C ALA A 148 6.36 -3.56 -26.37
N LYS A 149 5.12 -3.29 -25.95
CA LYS A 149 4.37 -4.17 -25.04
C LYS A 149 4.13 -5.57 -25.63
N ALA A 150 3.86 -5.66 -26.93
CA ALA A 150 3.70 -6.94 -27.62
C ALA A 150 5.01 -7.75 -27.66
N MET A 151 6.15 -7.11 -27.92
CA MET A 151 7.48 -7.76 -27.88
C MET A 151 7.81 -8.27 -26.48
N ILE A 152 7.55 -7.47 -25.43
CA ILE A 152 7.72 -7.89 -24.04
C ILE A 152 6.84 -9.10 -23.72
N LYS A 153 5.57 -9.08 -24.12
CA LYS A 153 4.64 -10.21 -23.90
C LYS A 153 5.09 -11.48 -24.62
N LYS A 154 5.70 -11.36 -25.80
CA LYS A 154 6.28 -12.48 -26.56
C LYS A 154 7.60 -13.00 -25.96
N LYS A 155 8.20 -12.30 -24.99
CA LYS A 155 9.48 -12.64 -24.36
C LYS A 155 10.62 -12.84 -25.39
N GLU A 156 10.68 -11.96 -26.39
CA GLU A 156 11.74 -12.01 -27.42
C GLU A 156 13.14 -11.91 -26.79
N PRO A 157 14.16 -12.61 -27.34
CA PRO A 157 15.48 -12.71 -26.70
C PRO A 157 16.15 -11.35 -26.49
N VAL A 158 15.94 -10.40 -27.41
CA VAL A 158 16.44 -9.02 -27.35
C VAL A 158 15.97 -8.29 -26.08
N ILE A 159 14.79 -8.65 -25.53
CA ILE A 159 14.26 -8.04 -24.31
C ILE A 159 15.16 -8.33 -23.11
N TRP A 160 15.78 -9.50 -23.05
CA TRP A 160 16.66 -9.87 -21.93
C TRP A 160 17.96 -9.10 -21.95
N GLU A 161 18.52 -8.85 -23.13
CA GLU A 161 19.71 -8.02 -23.30
C GLU A 161 19.44 -6.57 -22.89
N ILE A 162 18.33 -6.00 -23.35
CA ILE A 162 17.91 -4.64 -22.97
C ILE A 162 17.63 -4.55 -21.47
N LEU A 163 16.99 -5.57 -20.90
CA LEU A 163 16.69 -5.59 -19.47
C LEU A 163 17.98 -5.63 -18.64
N GLN A 164 18.96 -6.44 -19.03
CA GLN A 164 20.27 -6.47 -18.36
C GLN A 164 20.95 -5.10 -18.40
N GLU A 165 20.88 -4.43 -19.55
CA GLU A 165 21.45 -3.08 -19.69
C GLU A 165 20.72 -2.05 -18.82
N VAL A 166 19.39 -2.05 -18.82
CA VAL A 166 18.57 -1.16 -17.98
C VAL A 166 18.86 -1.37 -16.48
N MET A 167 19.03 -2.63 -16.07
CA MET A 167 19.34 -2.96 -14.68
C MET A 167 20.78 -2.61 -14.30
N HIS A 168 21.70 -2.59 -15.27
CA HIS A 168 23.08 -2.23 -15.05
C HIS A 168 23.18 -0.77 -14.59
N GLY A 169 23.75 -0.53 -13.42
CA GLY A 169 23.80 0.83 -12.89
C GLY A 169 22.47 1.34 -12.30
N HIS A 170 21.44 0.50 -12.18
CA HIS A 170 20.19 0.85 -11.48
C HIS A 170 20.03 0.05 -10.18
N PRO A 171 20.21 0.66 -8.99
CA PRO A 171 20.12 -0.06 -7.71
C PRO A 171 18.67 -0.44 -7.37
N VAL A 172 18.47 -1.50 -6.60
CA VAL A 172 17.17 -1.89 -6.03
C VAL A 172 17.26 -1.98 -4.52
N LEU A 173 16.14 -1.73 -3.83
CA LEU A 173 16.05 -1.86 -2.37
C LEU A 173 15.42 -3.20 -2.02
N LEU A 174 16.10 -3.98 -1.19
CA LEU A 174 15.54 -5.17 -0.57
C LEU A 174 15.10 -4.86 0.86
N ASN A 175 13.92 -5.32 1.24
CA ASN A 175 13.35 -5.15 2.56
C ASN A 175 12.76 -6.48 3.06
N ARG A 176 13.01 -6.83 4.33
CA ARG A 176 12.34 -7.94 5.01
C ARG A 176 11.49 -7.39 6.16
N ALA A 177 10.24 -7.83 6.23
CA ALA A 177 9.38 -7.52 7.35
C ALA A 177 9.57 -8.57 8.48
N PRO A 178 9.54 -8.17 9.76
CA PRO A 178 9.45 -6.81 10.28
C PRO A 178 10.78 -6.04 10.18
N THR A 179 10.71 -4.75 9.83
CA THR A 179 11.88 -3.87 9.78
C THR A 179 12.16 -3.29 11.18
N LEU A 180 13.12 -3.87 11.91
CA LEU A 180 13.44 -3.47 13.29
C LEU A 180 14.45 -2.31 13.38
N HIS A 181 15.34 -2.21 12.40
CA HIS A 181 16.38 -1.20 12.32
C HIS A 181 16.71 -0.90 10.85
N ARG A 182 17.52 0.14 10.61
CA ARG A 182 17.83 0.60 9.25
C ARG A 182 18.40 -0.47 8.32
N LEU A 183 19.19 -1.43 8.85
CA LEU A 183 19.76 -2.52 8.03
C LEU A 183 18.70 -3.53 7.52
N GLY A 184 17.46 -3.44 7.99
CA GLY A 184 16.34 -4.21 7.44
C GLY A 184 15.89 -3.72 6.06
N ILE A 185 16.45 -2.62 5.56
CA ILE A 185 16.33 -2.16 4.17
C ILE A 185 17.74 -1.82 3.66
N GLN A 186 18.19 -2.48 2.60
CA GLN A 186 19.48 -2.17 1.96
C GLN A 186 19.36 -2.14 0.44
N ALA A 187 20.25 -1.40 -0.20
CA ALA A 187 20.35 -1.29 -1.64
C ALA A 187 21.39 -2.29 -2.21
N PHE A 188 21.06 -2.84 -3.37
CA PHE A 188 21.89 -3.80 -4.10
C PHE A 188 21.90 -3.48 -5.59
N GLN A 189 22.98 -3.86 -6.27
CA GLN A 189 23.02 -3.94 -7.73
C GLN A 189 22.31 -5.23 -8.15
N PRO A 190 21.19 -5.16 -8.89
CA PRO A 190 20.50 -6.35 -9.32
C PRO A 190 21.24 -7.04 -10.46
N ILE A 191 21.26 -8.37 -10.42
CA ILE A 191 21.74 -9.26 -11.48
C ILE A 191 20.57 -10.11 -11.94
N LEU A 192 20.38 -10.20 -13.26
CA LEU A 192 19.34 -11.03 -13.83
C LEU A 192 19.69 -12.52 -13.63
N ILE A 193 18.79 -13.27 -13.00
CA ILE A 193 18.95 -14.71 -12.76
C ILE A 193 17.78 -15.52 -13.33
N GLU A 194 18.06 -16.79 -13.60
CA GLU A 194 17.03 -17.80 -13.87
C GLU A 194 16.32 -18.23 -12.58
N GLY A 195 15.07 -18.65 -12.70
CA GLY A 195 14.23 -19.11 -11.59
C GLY A 195 13.19 -18.09 -11.14
N ARG A 196 12.62 -18.30 -9.94
CA ARG A 196 11.51 -17.50 -9.38
C ARG A 196 11.76 -17.01 -7.94
N ALA A 197 13.00 -17.09 -7.46
CA ALA A 197 13.37 -16.67 -6.12
C ALA A 197 14.48 -15.61 -6.17
N VAL A 198 14.45 -14.68 -5.23
CA VAL A 198 15.48 -13.64 -5.11
C VAL A 198 16.72 -14.26 -4.47
N ARG A 199 17.90 -14.10 -5.08
CA ARG A 199 19.15 -14.55 -4.48
C ARG A 199 19.73 -13.46 -3.59
N LEU A 200 19.90 -13.78 -2.31
CA LEU A 200 20.45 -12.88 -1.30
C LEU A 200 21.86 -13.33 -0.89
N HIS A 201 22.75 -12.36 -0.68
CA HIS A 201 24.09 -12.65 -0.19
C HIS A 201 24.05 -13.14 1.27
N PRO A 202 24.73 -14.24 1.64
CA PRO A 202 24.61 -14.82 2.99
C PRO A 202 25.08 -13.89 4.12
N LEU A 203 26.07 -13.02 3.87
CA LEU A 203 26.58 -12.10 4.91
C LEU A 203 25.60 -10.99 5.29
N VAL A 204 24.59 -10.67 4.46
CA VAL A 204 23.60 -9.64 4.83
C VAL A 204 22.42 -10.20 5.63
N CYS A 205 22.29 -11.53 5.73
CA CYS A 205 21.21 -12.19 6.45
C CYS A 205 21.09 -11.73 7.91
N GLY A 206 22.23 -11.47 8.59
CA GLY A 206 22.22 -10.94 9.95
C GLY A 206 21.54 -9.58 10.07
N GLY A 207 21.74 -8.68 9.09
CA GLY A 207 21.10 -7.36 9.05
C GLY A 207 19.60 -7.42 8.72
N PHE A 208 19.15 -8.45 7.99
CA PHE A 208 17.72 -8.65 7.73
C PHE A 208 17.04 -9.56 8.76
N ASN A 209 17.81 -10.16 9.66
CA ASN A 209 17.41 -11.30 10.49
C ASN A 209 16.74 -12.42 9.67
N ALA A 210 17.24 -12.64 8.44
CA ALA A 210 16.63 -13.49 7.44
C ALA A 210 17.20 -14.91 7.48
N ASP A 211 16.34 -15.90 7.35
CA ASP A 211 16.70 -17.30 7.07
C ASP A 211 16.17 -17.72 5.68
N PHE A 212 16.30 -18.99 5.35
CA PHE A 212 15.97 -19.52 4.02
C PHE A 212 14.96 -20.68 4.09
N ASP A 213 14.02 -20.62 5.04
CA ASP A 213 12.99 -21.65 5.26
C ASP A 213 11.64 -21.33 4.60
N GLY A 214 11.55 -20.21 3.87
CA GLY A 214 10.31 -19.70 3.28
C GLY A 214 10.18 -18.18 3.36
N ASP A 215 11.12 -17.52 4.03
CA ASP A 215 11.23 -16.07 4.11
C ASP A 215 11.07 -15.36 2.75
N GLN A 216 10.39 -14.22 2.78
CA GLN A 216 10.11 -13.40 1.60
C GLN A 216 10.65 -11.99 1.77
N MET A 217 11.19 -11.44 0.69
CA MET A 217 11.64 -10.05 0.66
C MET A 217 10.88 -9.23 -0.37
N ALA A 218 10.65 -7.99 0.05
CA ALA A 218 10.13 -6.90 -0.73
C ALA A 218 11.26 -6.28 -1.57
N VAL A 219 11.02 -6.03 -2.86
CA VAL A 219 11.94 -5.37 -3.79
C VAL A 219 11.30 -4.06 -4.24
N HIS A 220 11.98 -2.94 -4.08
CA HIS A 220 11.53 -1.62 -4.55
C HIS A 220 12.53 -1.03 -5.54
N VAL A 221 12.04 -0.37 -6.59
CA VAL A 221 12.88 0.31 -7.59
C VAL A 221 12.87 1.82 -7.35
N PRO A 222 13.99 2.43 -6.94
CA PRO A 222 14.15 3.88 -6.90
C PRO A 222 14.02 4.48 -8.30
N LEU A 223 13.12 5.45 -8.51
CA LEU A 223 12.84 5.99 -9.85
C LEU A 223 13.62 7.27 -10.15
N SER A 224 13.58 8.25 -9.25
CA SER A 224 14.29 9.52 -9.45
C SER A 224 15.80 9.35 -9.34
N LEU A 225 16.56 10.27 -9.95
CA LEU A 225 18.02 10.23 -9.89
C LEU A 225 18.50 10.41 -8.44
N GLU A 226 17.85 11.29 -7.68
CA GLU A 226 18.15 11.54 -6.28
C GLU A 226 17.97 10.26 -5.45
N ALA A 227 16.86 9.53 -5.64
CA ALA A 227 16.60 8.29 -4.92
C ALA A 227 17.60 7.17 -5.31
N GLN A 228 18.02 7.12 -6.57
CA GLN A 228 19.06 6.18 -7.01
C GLN A 228 20.43 6.53 -6.40
N ILE A 229 20.76 7.82 -6.28
CA ILE A 229 21.98 8.31 -5.64
C ILE A 229 21.96 8.01 -4.14
N GLU A 230 20.87 8.30 -3.43
CA GLU A 230 20.69 7.95 -2.02
C GLU A 230 20.86 6.45 -1.79
N ALA A 231 20.24 5.62 -2.63
CA ALA A 231 20.40 4.17 -2.56
C ALA A 231 21.88 3.75 -2.70
N ARG A 232 22.62 4.35 -3.65
CA ARG A 232 24.03 4.03 -3.92
C ARG A 232 24.99 4.48 -2.82
N PHE A 233 24.79 5.67 -2.26
CA PHE A 233 25.74 6.22 -1.29
C PHE A 233 25.39 5.86 0.15
N LEU A 234 24.10 5.90 0.51
CA LEU A 234 23.67 5.75 1.90
C LEU A 234 23.24 4.33 2.24
N MET A 235 22.59 3.63 1.31
CA MET A 235 21.89 2.37 1.61
C MET A 235 22.58 1.11 1.07
N PHE A 236 23.63 1.24 0.28
CA PHE A 236 24.28 0.09 -0.34
C PHE A 236 24.83 -0.89 0.71
N SER A 237 24.70 -2.18 0.48
CA SER A 237 25.02 -3.18 1.51
C SER A 237 26.50 -3.17 1.94
N HIS A 238 27.43 -2.85 1.04
CA HIS A 238 28.86 -2.80 1.38
C HIS A 238 29.28 -1.56 2.18
N THR A 239 28.45 -0.50 2.22
CA THR A 239 28.72 0.68 3.06
C THR A 239 28.17 0.51 4.48
N ASN A 240 27.28 -0.46 4.70
CA ASN A 240 26.53 -0.66 5.94
C ASN A 240 26.90 -1.98 6.63
N LEU A 241 28.16 -2.14 7.02
CA LEU A 241 28.69 -3.39 7.61
C LEU A 241 28.67 -3.43 9.14
N LEU A 242 28.69 -2.26 9.76
CA LEU A 242 28.67 -2.14 11.22
C LEU A 242 27.25 -1.95 11.70
N SER A 243 26.93 -2.53 12.87
CA SER A 243 25.68 -2.20 13.55
C SER A 243 25.66 -0.68 13.81
N PRO A 244 24.54 0.00 13.52
CA PRO A 244 24.33 1.38 13.95
C PRO A 244 24.44 1.56 15.46
#